data_AF-A0A951D322-F1
#
_entry.id   AF-A0A951D322-F1
#
_cell.length_a   1.000
_cell.length_b   1.000
_cell.length_c   1.000
_cell.angle_alpha   90.00
_cell.angle_beta   90.00
_cell.angle_gamma   90.00
#
_symmetry.space_group_name_H-M   'P 1'
#
loop_
_entity.id
_entity.type
_entity.pdbx_description
1 polymer ?
#
loop_
_entity_poly.entity_id
_entity_poly.type
_entity_poly.pdbx_seq_one_letter_code
_entity_poly.pdbx_strand_id
1 'polypeptide(L)' 'MTDALAELAQRLQETAERLRAGELDPDAVLAAIEECAGLAGEASAQVDERVRAALEPLPDLPGQLPLPAP' A
#
# COMPACT_ATOMS: atom_id res chain seq x y z
N MET A 1 -3.36 -10.50 7.77
CA MET A 1 -2.44 -10.06 6.69
C MET A 1 -3.00 -8.86 5.90
N THR A 2 -4.29 -8.55 6.00
CA THR A 2 -4.89 -7.26 5.64
C THR A 2 -4.57 -6.13 6.63
N ASP A 3 -4.06 -6.47 7.80
CA ASP A 3 -3.86 -5.55 8.93
C ASP A 3 -2.83 -4.45 8.65
N ALA A 4 -1.74 -4.76 7.95
CA ALA A 4 -0.68 -3.77 7.69
C ALA A 4 -1.13 -2.59 6.82
N LEU A 5 -1.97 -2.84 5.81
CA LEU A 5 -2.51 -1.76 4.97
C LEU A 5 -3.56 -0.93 5.72
N ALA A 6 -4.37 -1.58 6.56
CA ALA A 6 -5.34 -0.91 7.41
C ALA A 6 -4.65 -0.01 8.45
N GLU A 7 -3.54 -0.48 9.03
CA GLU A 7 -2.72 0.27 9.98
C GLU A 7 -2.03 1.48 9.32
N LEU A 8 -1.48 1.32 8.11
CA LEU A 8 -0.94 2.43 7.31
C LEU A 8 -2.02 3.47 6.98
N ALA A 9 -3.21 3.01 6.58
CA ALA A 9 -4.33 3.90 6.27
C ALA A 9 -4.83 4.66 7.51
N GLN A 10 -4.89 3.99 8.67
CA GLN A 10 -5.27 4.62 9.93
C GLN A 10 -4.27 5.70 10.34
N ARG A 11 -2.96 5.41 10.28
CA ARG A 11 -1.92 6.39 10.59
C ARG A 11 -1.97 7.61 9.65
N LEU A 12 -2.20 7.38 8.36
CA LEU A 12 -2.38 8.46 7.39
C LEU A 12 -3.57 9.36 7.75
N GLN A 13 -4.70 8.74 8.14
CA GLN A 13 -5.90 9.46 8.54
C GLN A 13 -5.66 10.32 9.78
N GLU A 14 -5.01 9.78 10.81
CA GLU A 14 -4.67 10.51 12.04
C GLU A 14 -3.75 11.71 11.77
N THR A 15 -2.73 11.53 10.93
CA THR A 15 -1.82 12.63 10.54
C THR A 15 -2.56 13.70 9.73
N ALA A 16 -3.45 13.32 8.83
CA ALA A 16 -4.28 14.25 8.05
C ALA A 16 -5.27 15.04 8.93
N GLU A 17 -5.83 14.41 9.96
CA GLU A 17 -6.72 15.08 10.92
C GLU A 17 -5.96 16.12 11.75
N ARG A 18 -4.74 15.80 12.21
CA ARG A 18 -3.86 16.75 12.90
C ARG A 18 -3.47 17.93 12.02
N LEU A 19 -3.20 17.70 10.74
CA LEU A 19 -2.95 18.76 9.76
C LEU A 19 -4.17 19.69 9.59
N ARG A 20 -5.38 19.12 9.51
CA ARG A 20 -6.63 19.90 9.35
C ARG A 20 -7.01 20.68 10.61
N ALA A 21 -6.61 20.21 11.79
CA ALA A 21 -6.84 20.93 13.04
C ALA A 21 -6.11 22.29 13.06
N GLY A 22 -5.03 22.45 12.28
CA GLY A 22 -4.35 23.73 12.11
C GLY A 22 -3.57 24.21 13.33
N GLU A 23 -3.35 23.33 14.31
CA GLU A 23 -2.61 23.61 15.55
C GLU A 23 -1.10 23.30 15.43
N LEU A 24 -0.64 22.95 14.23
CA LEU A 24 0.75 22.56 13.98
C LEU A 24 1.56 23.75 13.48
N ASP A 25 2.75 23.92 14.05
CA ASP A 25 3.75 24.85 13.54
C ASP A 25 4.16 24.49 12.09
N PRO A 26 4.64 25.44 11.28
CA PRO A 26 4.98 25.22 9.87
C PRO A 26 5.95 24.06 9.64
N ASP A 27 6.95 23.90 10.51
CA ASP A 27 7.91 22.79 10.43
C ASP A 27 7.24 21.43 10.77
N ALA A 28 6.29 21.43 11.70
CA ALA A 28 5.50 20.24 12.05
C ALA A 28 4.49 19.86 10.95
N VAL A 29 3.95 20.87 10.24
CA VAL A 29 3.13 20.66 9.04
C VAL A 29 3.95 20.03 7.93
N LEU A 30 5.16 20.52 7.67
CA LEU A 30 6.03 19.96 6.63
C LEU A 30 6.38 18.50 6.94
N ALA A 31 6.79 18.20 8.18
CA ALA A 31 7.09 16.85 8.62
C ALA A 31 5.88 15.90 8.49
N ALA A 32 4.67 16.37 8.82
CA ALA A 32 3.45 15.59 8.68
C ALA A 32 3.07 15.35 7.20
N ILE A 33 3.33 16.30 6.31
CA ILE A 33 3.13 16.12 4.85
C ILE A 33 4.10 15.08 4.30
N GLU A 34 5.38 15.14 4.70
CA GLU A 34 6.39 14.16 4.30
C GLU A 34 6.06 12.75 4.81
N GLU A 35 5.59 12.63 6.07
CA GLU A 35 5.12 11.37 6.62
C GLU A 35 3.93 10.82 5.82
N CYS A 36 2.93 11.65 5.51
CA CYS A 36 1.79 11.27 4.68
C CYS A 36 2.23 10.78 3.29
N ALA A 37 3.19 11.47 2.66
CA ALA A 37 3.72 11.06 1.36
C ALA A 37 4.44 9.70 1.42
N GLY A 38 5.22 9.46 2.49
CA GLY A 38 5.86 8.18 2.74
C GLY A 38 4.87 7.04 2.92
N LEU A 39 3.87 7.22 3.79
CA LEU A 39 2.82 6.23 4.06
C LEU A 39 2.00 5.91 2.79
N ALA A 40 1.68 6.93 1.98
CA ALA A 40 0.95 6.74 0.73
C ALA A 40 1.78 5.97 -0.31
N GLY A 41 3.09 6.24 -0.39
CA GLY A 41 4.03 5.50 -1.25
C GLY A 41 4.13 4.04 -0.85
N GLU A 42 4.27 3.75 0.44
CA GLU A 42 4.35 2.39 0.96
C GLU A 42 3.04 1.61 0.74
N ALA A 43 1.89 2.23 1.01
CA ALA A 43 0.59 1.63 0.75
C ALA A 43 0.39 1.32 -0.75
N SER A 44 0.80 2.24 -1.63
CA SER A 44 0.73 2.04 -3.08
C SER A 44 1.62 0.89 -3.55
N ALA A 45 2.84 0.78 -3.02
CA ALA A 45 3.76 -0.31 -3.33
C ALA A 45 3.19 -1.67 -2.89
N GLN A 46 2.62 -1.76 -1.68
CA GLN A 46 1.98 -2.99 -1.21
C GLN A 46 0.76 -3.38 -2.05
N VAL A 47 -0.02 -2.40 -2.54
CA VAL A 47 -1.13 -2.66 -3.45
C VAL A 47 -0.64 -3.15 -4.81
N ASP A 48 0.38 -2.51 -5.40
CA ASP A 48 0.98 -2.94 -6.67
C ASP A 48 1.54 -4.36 -6.57
N GLU A 49 2.27 -4.67 -5.49
CA GLU A 49 2.81 -6.00 -5.23
C GLU A 49 1.70 -7.05 -5.16
N ARG A 50 0.60 -6.76 -4.44
CA ARG A 50 -0.55 -7.67 -4.35
C ARG A 50 -1.25 -7.86 -5.69
N VAL A 51 -1.43 -6.79 -6.46
CA VAL A 51 -2.03 -6.86 -7.80
C VAL A 51 -1.16 -7.70 -8.72
N ARG A 52 0.16 -7.49 -8.69
CA ARG A 52 1.11 -8.29 -9.48
C ARG A 52 1.11 -9.76 -9.07
N ALA A 53 1.18 -10.04 -7.77
CA ALA A 53 1.14 -11.41 -7.23
C ALA A 53 -0.17 -12.13 -7.58
N ALA A 54 -1.29 -11.41 -7.66
CA ALA A 54 -2.56 -11.98 -8.11
C ALA A 54 -2.62 -12.27 -9.63
N LEU A 55 -1.77 -11.59 -10.41
CA LEU A 55 -1.68 -11.75 -11.87
C LEU A 55 -0.56 -12.69 -12.31
N GLU A 56 0.39 -13.02 -11.43
CA GLU A 56 1.44 -13.99 -11.73
C GLU A 56 0.83 -15.39 -11.97
N PRO A 57 1.15 -16.03 -13.11
CA PRO A 57 0.68 -17.38 -13.37
C PRO A 57 1.25 -18.31 -12.29
N LEU A 58 0.37 -19.15 -11.72
CA LEU A 58 0.81 -20.19 -10.79
C LEU A 58 1.91 -21.03 -11.45
N PRO A 59 3.00 -21.35 -10.71
CA PRO A 59 4.05 -22.19 -11.25
C PRO A 59 3.45 -23.51 -11.74
N ASP A 60 3.92 -23.98 -12.90
CA ASP A 60 3.50 -25.27 -13.45
C ASP A 60 3.66 -26.36 -12.40
N LEU A 61 2.54 -26.87 -11.89
CA LEU A 61 2.53 -27.98 -10.96
C LEU A 61 3.11 -29.21 -11.67
N PRO A 62 4.03 -29.97 -11.04
CA PRO A 62 4.58 -31.18 -11.64
C PRO A 62 3.43 -32.15 -11.96
N GLY A 63 3.14 -32.34 -13.25
CA GLY A 63 2.04 -33.16 -13.75
C GLY A 63 1.05 -32.47 -14.71
N GLN A 64 1.15 -31.15 -14.93
CA GLN A 64 0.37 -30.46 -15.96
C GLN A 64 0.98 -30.72 -17.35
N LEU A 65 0.32 -31.54 -18.17
CA LEU A 65 0.66 -31.65 -19.60
C LEU A 65 -0.04 -30.51 -20.37
N PRO A 66 0.66 -29.83 -21.31
CA PRO A 66 0.01 -28.82 -22.15
C PRO A 66 -1.17 -29.43 -22.90
N LEU A 67 -2.35 -28.81 -22.78
CA LEU A 67 -3.51 -29.22 -23.57
C LEU A 67 -3.22 -28.93 -25.05
N PRO A 68 -3.42 -29.91 -25.96
CA PRO A 68 -3.23 -29.68 -27.38
C PRO A 68 -4.21 -28.60 -27.86
N ALA A 69 -3.69 -27.58 -28.52
CA ALA A 69 -4.50 -26.56 -29.18
C ALA A 69 -5.34 -27.19 -30.32
N PRO A 70 -6.55 -26.70 -30.58
CA PRO A 70 -7.41 -27.18 -31.67
C PRO A 70 -6.85 -26.90 -33.07
#